data_AF-A0A7S1R666-F1
#
_entry.id   AF-A0A7S1R666-F1
#
_cell.length_a   1.000
_cell.length_b   1.000
_cell.length_c   1.000
_cell.angle_alpha   90.00
_cell.angle_beta   90.00
_cell.angle_gamma   90.00
#
_symmetry.space_group_name_H-M   'P 1'
#
loop_
_entity.id
_entity.type
_entity.pdbx_description
1 polymer ?
#
loop_
_entity_poly.entity_id
_entity_poly.type
_entity_poly.pdbx_seq_one_letter_code
_entity_poly.pdbx_strand_id
1 'polypeptide(L)'
;TVSVLYCVTATNASMPSFSRASSTAVAFCLLVLASPRAAIAWDCVGHMLTAMVAFERASPDVKIALQPLFDYAQHRYFDQSVDAELACWPDDMRYVTSAYASWQYHDNCYNPTGFPCPNPPPGDLLKALNQSIAKVSDSAVALAERSFWLSFLISLVGVAHQPLHVTSLYDATFPDGDLSGNRFYIYYQGEPYRLHAMCDHALDATVAPHTAQPRPVSSNQTYWAAMQQVAKDLATDPLTDEEVHDLDQSHWSAEGLHLAVTYVYQNHALPNGSTVNTTYWTNVHTMLRKRVALGGARLALILASAVDAAKRTAPHPAPAPSDGSGSKAAAIALSLLIGLVVIGLVVAAVVKRGQSRRRHVELVDDMPFEANATGVAAKA
;
A
#
# COMPACT_ATOMS: atom_id res chain seq x y z
N THR A 1 -38.31 -12.66 -4.24
CA THR A 1 -39.60 -11.96 -4.29
C THR A 1 -39.92 -11.69 -5.74
N VAL A 2 -41.05 -12.23 -6.20
CA VAL A 2 -41.52 -12.27 -7.59
C VAL A 2 -41.86 -10.87 -8.11
N SER A 3 -41.58 -10.59 -9.39
CA SER A 3 -42.48 -9.90 -10.34
C SER A 3 -41.76 -9.64 -11.67
N VAL A 4 -42.35 -9.59 -12.85
CA VAL A 4 -43.51 -10.23 -13.51
C VAL A 4 -43.42 -9.69 -14.94
N LEU A 5 -43.58 -10.58 -15.91
CA LEU A 5 -43.64 -10.32 -17.34
C LEU A 5 -44.92 -9.52 -17.66
N TYR A 6 -44.83 -8.43 -18.43
CA TYR A 6 -46.00 -7.89 -19.15
C TYR A 6 -45.81 -8.11 -20.65
N CYS A 7 -46.59 -9.06 -21.15
CA CYS A 7 -46.86 -9.29 -22.56
C CYS A 7 -48.10 -8.45 -22.91
N VAL A 8 -47.99 -7.54 -23.88
CA VAL A 8 -49.15 -6.92 -24.52
C VAL A 8 -49.16 -7.38 -25.97
N THR A 9 -50.16 -8.18 -26.29
CA THR A 9 -50.54 -8.56 -27.65
C THR A 9 -51.32 -7.40 -28.29
N ALA A 10 -50.93 -7.01 -29.50
CA ALA A 10 -51.79 -6.25 -30.39
C ALA A 10 -51.73 -6.88 -31.79
N THR A 11 -52.93 -7.10 -32.30
CA THR A 11 -53.36 -7.89 -33.45
C THR A 11 -52.99 -7.31 -34.81
N ASN A 12 -52.89 -8.23 -35.78
CA ASN A 12 -52.78 -8.02 -37.23
C ASN A 12 -53.69 -6.91 -37.78
N ALA A 13 -53.10 -5.97 -38.53
CA ALA A 13 -53.78 -5.21 -39.57
C ALA A 13 -52.79 -4.85 -40.70
N SER A 14 -53.07 -5.35 -41.91
CA SER A 14 -52.81 -4.78 -43.25
C SER A 14 -51.49 -4.04 -43.54
N MET A 15 -50.71 -4.58 -44.50
CA MET A 15 -49.55 -3.95 -45.13
C MET A 15 -49.88 -2.60 -45.80
N PRO A 16 -48.89 -1.70 -45.91
CA PRO A 16 -48.42 -1.36 -47.26
C PRO A 16 -46.88 -1.40 -47.38
N SER A 17 -46.42 -1.73 -48.59
CA SER A 17 -45.02 -1.80 -49.00
C SER A 17 -44.26 -0.48 -48.81
N PHE A 18 -43.15 -0.49 -48.08
CA PHE A 18 -42.11 0.55 -48.19
C PHE A 18 -40.70 -0.06 -48.11
N SER A 19 -39.95 0.22 -49.18
CA SER A 19 -38.50 0.32 -49.36
C SER A 19 -37.55 -0.44 -48.43
N ARG A 20 -36.65 -1.20 -49.07
CA ARG A 20 -35.32 -1.59 -48.55
C ARG A 20 -34.63 -0.41 -47.89
N ALA A 21 -34.54 -0.41 -46.56
CA ALA A 21 -33.65 0.49 -45.84
C ALA A 21 -33.15 -0.17 -44.54
N SER A 22 -31.83 -0.24 -44.44
CA SER A 22 -31.07 -0.15 -43.19
C SER A 22 -30.98 -1.39 -42.29
N SER A 23 -30.32 -2.45 -42.78
CA SER A 23 -29.66 -3.46 -41.91
C SER A 23 -28.33 -2.97 -41.30
N THR A 24 -27.98 -1.69 -41.44
CA THR A 24 -26.69 -1.12 -40.99
C THR A 24 -26.75 -0.42 -39.63
N ALA A 25 -27.90 -0.40 -38.95
CA ALA A 25 -28.05 0.34 -37.68
C ALA A 25 -27.80 -0.49 -36.41
N VAL A 26 -27.73 -1.83 -36.49
CA VAL A 26 -27.56 -2.70 -35.30
C VAL A 26 -26.09 -3.07 -35.04
N ALA A 27 -25.20 -2.91 -36.03
CA ALA A 27 -23.78 -3.22 -35.86
C ALA A 27 -22.95 -2.11 -35.18
N PHE A 28 -23.51 -0.89 -35.03
CA PHE A 28 -22.77 0.25 -34.49
C PHE A 28 -22.94 0.45 -32.97
N CYS A 29 -23.89 -0.24 -32.33
CA CYS A 29 -24.14 -0.12 -30.89
C CYS A 29 -23.41 -1.16 -30.02
N LEU A 30 -22.66 -2.10 -30.61
CA LEU A 30 -21.93 -3.14 -29.87
C LEU A 30 -20.41 -2.93 -29.80
N LEU A 31 -19.87 -1.87 -30.41
CA LEU A 31 -18.43 -1.56 -30.42
C LEU A 31 -17.99 -0.44 -29.46
N VAL A 32 -18.90 0.12 -28.65
CA VAL A 32 -18.60 1.21 -27.70
C VAL A 32 -18.54 0.74 -26.24
N LEU A 33 -18.81 -0.55 -25.96
CA LEU A 33 -18.80 -1.10 -24.58
C LEU A 33 -17.49 -1.81 -24.18
N ALA A 34 -16.43 -1.68 -24.97
CA ALA A 34 -15.08 -2.15 -24.61
C ALA A 34 -14.10 -0.99 -24.44
N SER A 35 -14.30 -0.17 -23.40
CA SER A 35 -13.20 0.64 -22.87
C SER A 35 -13.38 0.95 -21.40
N PRO A 36 -12.80 0.13 -20.51
CA PRO A 36 -12.20 0.63 -19.29
C PRO A 36 -10.70 0.79 -19.56
N ARG A 37 -10.29 1.85 -20.25
CA ARG A 37 -8.90 2.31 -20.12
C ARG A 37 -8.90 3.54 -19.23
N ALA A 38 -9.17 3.28 -17.95
CA ALA A 38 -8.72 4.18 -16.90
C ALA A 38 -7.25 4.52 -17.20
N ALA A 39 -6.91 5.80 -17.20
CA ALA A 39 -5.53 6.22 -17.20
C ALA A 39 -4.92 5.73 -15.89
N ILE A 40 -4.20 4.61 -15.96
CA ILE A 40 -3.34 4.13 -14.88
C ILE A 40 -2.13 5.07 -14.93
N ALA A 41 -1.66 5.50 -13.75
CA ALA A 41 -0.38 6.18 -13.57
C ALA A 41 0.74 5.18 -13.93
N TRP A 42 2.00 5.39 -13.53
CA TRP A 42 3.01 4.30 -13.57
C TRP A 42 2.34 2.98 -13.30
N ASP A 43 2.53 2.02 -14.20
CA ASP A 43 1.87 0.76 -13.98
C ASP A 43 2.41 0.11 -12.70
N CYS A 44 1.71 -0.92 -12.24
CA CYS A 44 2.12 -1.63 -11.05
C CYS A 44 3.59 -2.13 -11.16
N VAL A 45 4.10 -2.39 -12.37
CA VAL A 45 5.50 -2.82 -12.60
C VAL A 45 6.48 -1.69 -12.26
N GLY A 46 6.28 -0.47 -12.75
CA GLY A 46 7.14 0.68 -12.44
C GLY A 46 7.17 1.01 -10.95
N HIS A 47 6.00 0.98 -10.30
CA HIS A 47 5.88 1.15 -8.85
C HIS A 47 6.64 0.07 -8.07
N MET A 48 6.40 -1.20 -8.40
CA MET A 48 7.07 -2.31 -7.75
C MET A 48 8.57 -2.28 -7.97
N LEU A 49 9.05 -2.05 -9.19
CA LEU A 49 10.49 -1.99 -9.47
C LEU A 49 11.17 -0.86 -8.68
N THR A 50 10.53 0.30 -8.55
CA THR A 50 11.05 1.40 -7.72
C THR A 50 11.18 0.97 -6.25
N ALA A 51 10.13 0.34 -5.69
CA ALA A 51 10.15 -0.17 -4.32
C ALA A 51 11.18 -1.31 -4.13
N MET A 52 11.29 -2.23 -5.09
CA MET A 52 12.22 -3.34 -5.07
C MET A 52 13.67 -2.86 -5.13
N VAL A 53 14.00 -1.88 -5.98
CA VAL A 53 15.32 -1.24 -6.00
C VAL A 53 15.65 -0.63 -4.64
N ALA A 54 14.68 0.03 -4.00
CA ALA A 54 14.88 0.58 -2.66
C ALA A 54 15.17 -0.53 -1.64
N PHE A 55 14.45 -1.65 -1.71
CA PHE A 55 14.71 -2.80 -0.84
C PHE A 55 16.05 -3.48 -1.13
N GLU A 56 16.45 -3.64 -2.39
CA GLU A 56 17.79 -4.18 -2.72
C GLU A 56 18.91 -3.30 -2.12
N ARG A 57 18.71 -1.98 -2.05
CA ARG A 57 19.66 -1.02 -1.48
C ARG A 57 19.56 -0.82 0.04
N ALA A 58 18.43 -1.15 0.66
CA ALA A 58 18.22 -0.96 2.08
C ALA A 58 19.02 -1.97 2.93
N SER A 59 19.55 -1.51 4.07
CA SER A 59 20.21 -2.40 5.03
C SER A 59 19.21 -3.38 5.67
N PRO A 60 19.69 -4.53 6.19
CA PRO A 60 18.83 -5.47 6.90
C PRO A 60 18.04 -4.83 8.05
N ASP A 61 18.67 -3.92 8.80
CA ASP A 61 18.03 -3.23 9.93
C ASP A 61 16.86 -2.32 9.50
N VAL A 62 16.97 -1.67 8.34
CA VAL A 62 15.89 -0.84 7.78
C VAL A 62 14.71 -1.73 7.39
N LYS A 63 14.97 -2.85 6.72
CA LYS A 63 13.92 -3.82 6.34
C LYS A 63 13.19 -4.37 7.56
N ILE A 64 13.93 -4.81 8.57
CA ILE A 64 13.37 -5.32 9.84
C ILE A 64 12.51 -4.25 10.52
N ALA A 65 12.98 -3.01 10.56
CA ALA A 65 12.24 -1.91 11.21
C ALA A 65 10.94 -1.55 10.48
N LEU A 66 10.87 -1.75 9.16
CA LEU A 66 9.68 -1.49 8.34
C LEU A 66 8.70 -2.67 8.30
N GLN A 67 9.15 -3.89 8.58
CA GLN A 67 8.32 -5.11 8.47
C GLN A 67 6.95 -4.99 9.18
N PRO A 68 6.83 -4.45 10.42
CA PRO A 68 5.53 -4.33 11.07
C PRO A 68 4.54 -3.44 10.30
N LEU A 69 5.04 -2.46 9.53
CA LEU A 69 4.20 -1.60 8.69
C LEU A 69 3.69 -2.35 7.45
N PHE A 70 4.56 -3.16 6.82
CA PHE A 70 4.18 -4.02 5.70
C PHE A 70 3.21 -5.11 6.13
N ASP A 71 3.47 -5.79 7.24
CA ASP A 71 2.59 -6.85 7.78
C ASP A 71 1.18 -6.32 8.04
N TYR A 72 1.07 -5.13 8.66
CA TYR A 72 -0.22 -4.49 8.90
C TYR A 72 -0.93 -4.15 7.58
N ALA A 73 -0.19 -3.59 6.61
CA ALA A 73 -0.74 -3.19 5.33
C ALA A 73 -1.22 -4.40 4.51
N GLN A 74 -0.44 -5.48 4.46
CA GLN A 74 -0.82 -6.73 3.81
C GLN A 74 -2.10 -7.26 4.45
N HIS A 75 -2.11 -7.51 5.77
CA HIS A 75 -3.29 -8.03 6.45
C HIS A 75 -4.58 -7.22 6.19
N ARG A 76 -4.46 -5.90 5.99
CA ARG A 76 -5.61 -5.00 5.84
C ARG A 76 -6.02 -4.72 4.39
N TYR A 77 -5.09 -4.72 3.45
CA TYR A 77 -5.30 -4.24 2.08
C TYR A 77 -5.27 -5.37 1.04
N PHE A 78 -4.54 -6.47 1.27
CA PHE A 78 -4.43 -7.60 0.34
C PHE A 78 -4.24 -8.95 1.04
N ASP A 79 -4.89 -10.01 0.56
CA ASP A 79 -4.60 -11.35 1.08
C ASP A 79 -3.29 -11.88 0.45
N GLN A 80 -2.23 -12.04 1.26
CA GLN A 80 -0.95 -12.69 0.90
C GLN A 80 -0.20 -12.13 -0.33
N SER A 81 0.35 -10.92 -0.18
CA SER A 81 1.11 -10.21 -1.23
C SER A 81 2.57 -10.00 -0.81
N VAL A 82 3.49 -9.80 -1.76
CA VAL A 82 4.87 -9.35 -1.44
C VAL A 82 4.90 -7.86 -1.08
N ASP A 83 5.89 -7.41 -0.31
CA ASP A 83 6.01 -6.00 0.14
C ASP A 83 5.99 -5.00 -1.03
N ALA A 84 6.61 -5.35 -2.16
CA ALA A 84 6.69 -4.49 -3.34
C ALA A 84 5.33 -4.17 -3.96
N GLU A 85 4.38 -5.11 -3.94
CA GLU A 85 3.03 -4.92 -4.49
C GLU A 85 2.22 -3.89 -3.69
N LEU A 86 2.62 -3.59 -2.45
CA LEU A 86 2.01 -2.50 -1.69
C LEU A 86 2.17 -1.15 -2.41
N ALA A 87 3.19 -1.01 -3.25
CA ALA A 87 3.40 0.17 -4.08
C ALA A 87 2.34 0.34 -5.18
N CYS A 88 1.50 -0.65 -5.45
CA CYS A 88 0.39 -0.52 -6.41
C CYS A 88 -0.92 -0.12 -5.73
N TRP A 89 -1.00 -0.22 -4.40
CA TRP A 89 -2.24 0.00 -3.65
C TRP A 89 -2.85 1.40 -3.81
N PRO A 90 -2.07 2.49 -3.82
CA PRO A 90 -2.62 3.82 -4.07
C PRO A 90 -3.35 3.95 -5.41
N ASP A 91 -2.95 3.19 -6.42
CA ASP A 91 -3.63 3.13 -7.72
C ASP A 91 -4.93 2.34 -7.65
N ASP A 92 -4.94 1.22 -6.91
CA ASP A 92 -6.17 0.45 -6.65
C ASP A 92 -7.23 1.30 -5.96
N MET A 93 -6.82 2.16 -5.04
CA MET A 93 -7.73 3.04 -4.30
C MET A 93 -8.50 4.01 -5.19
N ARG A 94 -8.03 4.30 -6.40
CA ARG A 94 -8.73 5.16 -7.37
C ARG A 94 -10.05 4.55 -7.84
N TYR A 95 -10.19 3.23 -7.80
CA TYR A 95 -11.45 2.53 -8.08
C TYR A 95 -12.44 2.59 -6.90
N VAL A 96 -11.95 2.95 -5.71
CA VAL A 96 -12.75 3.04 -4.48
C VAL A 96 -13.12 4.50 -4.18
N THR A 97 -12.19 5.43 -4.39
CA THR A 97 -12.36 6.85 -4.06
C THR A 97 -11.46 7.75 -4.91
N SER A 98 -11.94 8.95 -5.23
CA SER A 98 -11.16 9.99 -5.91
C SER A 98 -10.38 10.89 -4.93
N ALA A 99 -10.53 10.68 -3.61
CA ALA A 99 -9.95 11.56 -2.58
C ALA A 99 -8.42 11.71 -2.65
N TYR A 100 -7.73 10.73 -3.26
CA TYR A 100 -6.27 10.71 -3.40
C TYR A 100 -5.80 10.94 -4.83
N ALA A 101 -6.70 11.23 -5.77
CA ALA A 101 -6.35 11.34 -7.18
C ALA A 101 -5.36 12.48 -7.45
N SER A 102 -5.47 13.60 -6.73
CA SER A 102 -4.53 14.73 -6.88
C SER A 102 -3.12 14.42 -6.36
N TRP A 103 -2.94 13.39 -5.53
CA TRP A 103 -1.63 13.05 -4.96
C TRP A 103 -0.72 12.36 -5.98
N GLN A 104 -1.28 11.94 -7.12
CA GLN A 104 -0.61 11.15 -8.14
C GLN A 104 0.02 12.02 -9.25
N TYR A 105 0.00 13.34 -9.14
CA TYR A 105 0.63 14.22 -10.13
C TYR A 105 0.96 15.60 -9.56
N HIS A 106 1.84 16.32 -10.24
CA HIS A 106 2.11 17.74 -10.05
C HIS A 106 2.48 18.38 -11.39
N ASP A 107 1.47 18.79 -12.16
CA ASP A 107 1.63 19.16 -13.57
C ASP A 107 2.29 20.53 -13.74
N ASN A 108 3.63 20.55 -13.69
CA ASN A 108 4.37 21.74 -14.10
C ASN A 108 3.96 22.10 -15.54
N CYS A 109 3.80 23.39 -15.77
CA CYS A 109 3.41 23.89 -17.08
C CYS A 109 4.60 23.81 -18.04
N TYR A 110 4.50 22.94 -19.05
CA TYR A 110 5.35 23.03 -20.23
C TYR A 110 4.64 23.85 -21.31
N ASN A 111 5.16 25.05 -21.57
CA ASN A 111 4.54 26.01 -22.46
C ASN A 111 5.53 26.55 -23.51
N PRO A 112 5.70 25.82 -24.63
CA PRO A 112 6.63 26.22 -25.69
C PRO A 112 6.12 27.41 -26.54
N THR A 113 4.84 27.77 -26.45
CA THR A 113 4.19 28.73 -27.37
C THR A 113 3.63 29.98 -26.70
N GLY A 114 3.87 30.17 -25.40
CA GLY A 114 3.42 31.35 -24.65
C GLY A 114 1.93 31.31 -24.23
N PHE A 115 1.32 30.13 -24.17
CA PHE A 115 -0.02 29.90 -23.63
C PHE A 115 -0.14 30.21 -22.13
N PRO A 116 -1.32 30.57 -21.60
CA PRO A 116 -1.49 30.73 -20.16
C PRO A 116 -1.21 29.43 -19.39
N CYS A 117 -0.40 29.53 -18.34
CA CYS A 117 -0.12 28.41 -17.43
C CYS A 117 -0.94 28.55 -16.14
N PRO A 118 -1.49 27.45 -15.59
CA PRO A 118 -2.06 27.46 -14.25
C PRO A 118 -0.99 27.79 -13.20
N ASN A 119 -1.37 28.57 -12.18
CA ASN A 119 -0.55 28.86 -11.00
C ASN A 119 -1.44 28.90 -9.74
N PRO A 120 -1.23 28.03 -8.74
CA PRO A 120 -0.19 26.99 -8.69
C PRO A 120 -0.41 25.88 -9.74
N PRO A 121 0.63 25.11 -10.08
CA PRO A 121 0.50 23.91 -10.89
C PRO A 121 -0.56 22.95 -10.30
N PRO A 122 -1.41 22.31 -11.12
CA PRO A 122 -2.38 21.32 -10.64
C PRO A 122 -1.68 20.12 -10.00
N GLY A 123 -2.30 19.54 -8.98
CA GLY A 123 -1.81 18.31 -8.34
C GLY A 123 -1.04 18.55 -7.04
N ASP A 124 -1.22 17.61 -6.11
CA ASP A 124 -0.76 17.66 -4.72
C ASP A 124 0.40 16.68 -4.45
N LEU A 125 1.02 16.08 -5.46
CA LEU A 125 2.06 15.04 -5.30
C LEU A 125 3.17 15.43 -4.32
N LEU A 126 3.74 16.64 -4.44
CA LEU A 126 4.82 17.08 -3.55
C LEU A 126 4.36 17.22 -2.10
N LYS A 127 3.12 17.68 -1.89
CA LYS A 127 2.51 17.78 -0.56
C LYS A 127 2.26 16.39 0.03
N ALA A 128 1.72 15.47 -0.77
CA ALA A 128 1.45 14.11 -0.34
C ALA A 128 2.75 13.35 -0.02
N LEU A 129 3.81 13.54 -0.80
CA LEU A 129 5.15 13.01 -0.52
C LEU A 129 5.68 13.51 0.83
N ASN A 130 5.69 14.83 1.04
CA ASN A 130 6.17 15.42 2.29
C ASN A 130 5.38 14.91 3.50
N GLN A 131 4.06 14.79 3.37
CA GLN A 131 3.21 14.24 4.40
C GLN A 131 3.51 12.76 4.66
N SER A 132 3.75 11.98 3.60
CA SER A 132 4.08 10.56 3.70
C SER A 132 5.41 10.35 4.45
N ILE A 133 6.44 11.12 4.09
CA ILE A 133 7.76 11.09 4.76
C ILE A 133 7.60 11.44 6.24
N ALA A 134 6.91 12.55 6.56
CA ALA A 134 6.73 13.00 7.93
C ALA A 134 6.01 11.95 8.79
N LYS A 135 4.93 11.36 8.26
CA LYS A 135 4.10 10.40 8.98
C LYS A 135 4.77 9.05 9.17
N VAL A 136 5.51 8.56 8.18
CA VAL A 136 6.28 7.31 8.31
C VAL A 136 7.41 7.46 9.33
N SER A 137 8.03 8.64 9.39
CA SER A 137 9.17 8.96 10.27
C SER A 137 8.79 9.18 11.74
N ASP A 138 7.52 9.48 12.03
CA ASP A 138 7.06 9.77 13.39
C ASP A 138 6.55 8.50 14.09
N SER A 139 7.27 8.06 15.11
CA SER A 139 6.91 6.87 15.90
C SER A 139 5.69 7.07 16.81
N ALA A 140 5.27 8.31 17.06
CA ALA A 140 4.04 8.61 17.81
C ALA A 140 2.78 8.41 16.97
N VAL A 141 2.90 8.38 15.64
CA VAL A 141 1.78 8.08 14.73
C VAL A 141 1.42 6.60 14.86
N ALA A 142 0.12 6.30 14.93
CA ALA A 142 -0.37 4.93 15.08
C ALA A 142 0.13 4.04 13.92
N LEU A 143 0.43 2.78 14.21
CA LEU A 143 0.93 1.80 13.23
C LEU A 143 0.09 1.79 11.94
N ALA A 144 -1.23 1.77 12.08
CA ALA A 144 -2.16 1.78 10.96
C ALA A 144 -2.01 3.00 10.03
N GLU A 145 -1.88 4.20 10.62
CA GLU A 145 -1.69 5.43 9.86
C GLU A 145 -0.30 5.47 9.23
N ARG A 146 0.75 5.04 9.95
CA ARG A 146 2.10 4.91 9.39
C ARG A 146 2.14 3.94 8.21
N SER A 147 1.46 2.80 8.31
CA SER A 147 1.35 1.82 7.22
C SER A 147 0.64 2.39 6.00
N PHE A 148 -0.47 3.13 6.20
CA PHE A 148 -1.14 3.85 5.13
C PHE A 148 -0.20 4.83 4.41
N TRP A 149 0.53 5.65 5.17
CA TRP A 149 1.47 6.61 4.60
C TRP A 149 2.71 5.93 4.00
N LEU A 150 3.12 4.77 4.48
CA LEU A 150 4.18 3.97 3.86
C LEU A 150 3.76 3.49 2.48
N SER A 151 2.51 3.01 2.32
CA SER A 151 1.97 2.61 1.01
C SER A 151 2.03 3.76 0.01
N PHE A 152 1.60 4.97 0.41
CA PHE A 152 1.74 6.14 -0.43
C PHE A 152 3.20 6.52 -0.67
N LEU A 153 4.06 6.50 0.34
CA LEU A 153 5.47 6.88 0.19
C LEU A 153 6.17 6.07 -0.90
N ILE A 154 6.06 4.73 -0.84
CA ILE A 154 6.76 3.85 -1.79
C ILE A 154 6.20 3.98 -3.22
N SER A 155 4.90 4.26 -3.37
CA SER A 155 4.29 4.54 -4.68
C SER A 155 4.68 5.91 -5.23
N LEU A 156 4.50 6.95 -4.41
CA LEU A 156 4.62 8.35 -4.83
C LEU A 156 6.06 8.74 -5.15
N VAL A 157 7.08 8.09 -4.57
CA VAL A 157 8.46 8.30 -5.02
C VAL A 157 8.63 7.81 -6.46
N GLY A 158 8.03 6.66 -6.82
CA GLY A 158 7.94 6.24 -8.22
C GLY A 158 7.24 7.28 -9.08
N VAL A 159 6.03 7.71 -8.67
CA VAL A 159 5.25 8.78 -9.35
C VAL A 159 6.11 10.00 -9.66
N ALA A 160 6.77 10.59 -8.67
CA ALA A 160 7.59 11.79 -8.84
C ALA A 160 8.79 11.61 -9.77
N HIS A 161 9.19 10.38 -10.06
CA HIS A 161 10.27 10.10 -11.00
C HIS A 161 9.77 9.86 -12.43
N GLN A 162 8.46 9.75 -12.68
CA GLN A 162 7.92 9.81 -14.05
C GLN A 162 7.91 11.25 -14.54
N PRO A 163 8.53 11.56 -15.69
CA PRO A 163 8.51 12.90 -16.24
C PRO A 163 7.10 13.46 -16.50
N LEU A 164 6.18 12.64 -16.99
CA LEU A 164 4.81 13.07 -17.29
C LEU A 164 3.93 13.19 -16.05
N HIS A 165 4.23 12.52 -14.95
CA HIS A 165 3.52 12.74 -13.68
C HIS A 165 3.79 14.11 -13.05
N VAL A 166 4.79 14.83 -13.57
CA VAL A 166 5.12 16.18 -13.11
C VAL A 166 5.05 17.23 -14.23
N THR A 167 4.45 16.92 -15.37
CA THR A 167 4.48 17.82 -16.54
C THR A 167 3.21 17.71 -17.35
N SER A 168 2.62 18.84 -17.73
CA SER A 168 1.60 18.87 -18.79
C SER A 168 1.94 19.92 -19.85
N LEU A 169 1.73 19.56 -21.11
CA LEU A 169 1.93 20.44 -22.27
C LEU A 169 0.73 21.36 -22.46
N TYR A 170 1.00 22.66 -22.60
CA TYR A 170 0.04 23.70 -22.95
C TYR A 170 0.42 24.36 -24.27
N ASP A 171 -0.46 24.26 -25.26
CA ASP A 171 -0.33 24.90 -26.56
C ASP A 171 -1.71 25.08 -27.23
N ALA A 172 -1.73 25.50 -28.49
CA ALA A 172 -2.98 25.69 -29.24
C ALA A 172 -3.81 24.40 -29.40
N THR A 173 -3.17 23.22 -29.34
CA THR A 173 -3.84 21.91 -29.36
C THR A 173 -4.40 21.56 -27.99
N PHE A 174 -3.70 21.96 -26.93
CA PHE A 174 -4.01 21.64 -25.53
C PHE A 174 -4.12 22.92 -24.68
N PRO A 175 -5.15 23.76 -24.87
CA PRO A 175 -5.28 25.02 -24.15
C PRO A 175 -5.47 24.85 -22.64
N ASP A 176 -6.07 23.73 -22.22
CA ASP A 176 -6.28 23.34 -20.81
C ASP A 176 -5.27 22.29 -20.32
N GLY A 177 -4.15 22.14 -21.02
CA GLY A 177 -3.19 21.08 -20.79
C GLY A 177 -3.58 19.76 -21.46
N ASP A 178 -2.56 18.96 -21.74
CA ASP A 178 -2.69 17.63 -22.33
C ASP A 178 -2.96 16.51 -21.31
N LEU A 179 -3.25 16.88 -20.05
CA LEU A 179 -3.48 15.98 -18.92
C LEU A 179 -2.31 15.02 -18.71
N SER A 180 -1.12 15.57 -18.50
CA SER A 180 0.09 14.77 -18.27
C SER A 180 0.42 13.85 -19.45
N GLY A 181 0.14 14.26 -20.69
CA GLY A 181 0.31 13.40 -21.88
C GLY A 181 -0.82 12.39 -22.13
N ASN A 182 -1.94 12.43 -21.39
CA ASN A 182 -3.08 11.54 -21.64
C ASN A 182 -3.92 11.94 -22.87
N ARG A 183 -3.83 13.20 -23.31
CA ARG A 183 -4.45 13.70 -24.56
C ARG A 183 -3.49 13.70 -25.75
N PHE A 184 -2.22 13.36 -25.51
CA PHE A 184 -1.20 13.27 -26.53
C PHE A 184 -1.06 11.82 -27.01
N TYR A 185 -1.14 11.61 -28.32
CA TYR A 185 -1.10 10.30 -28.97
C TYR A 185 0.12 10.18 -29.88
N ILE A 186 0.68 8.99 -29.94
CA ILE A 186 1.75 8.61 -30.86
C ILE A 186 1.47 7.22 -31.44
N TYR A 187 2.18 6.86 -32.50
CA TYR A 187 2.15 5.52 -33.07
C TYR A 187 3.55 4.91 -33.04
N TYR A 188 3.68 3.67 -32.58
CA TYR A 188 4.93 2.91 -32.65
C TYR A 188 4.65 1.56 -33.29
N GLN A 189 5.39 1.23 -34.36
CA GLN A 189 5.19 -0.01 -35.13
C GLN A 189 3.74 -0.24 -35.60
N GLY A 190 3.00 0.84 -35.87
CA GLY A 190 1.59 0.79 -36.31
C GLY A 190 0.57 0.77 -35.17
N GLU A 191 1.00 0.60 -33.92
CA GLU A 191 0.13 0.56 -32.75
C GLU A 191 -0.02 1.95 -32.10
N PRO A 192 -1.24 2.37 -31.73
CA PRO A 192 -1.48 3.65 -31.08
C PRO A 192 -1.20 3.61 -29.57
N TYR A 193 -0.57 4.66 -29.06
CA TYR A 193 -0.32 4.86 -27.62
C TYR A 193 -0.75 6.26 -27.18
N ARG A 194 -1.36 6.36 -25.99
CA ARG A 194 -1.31 7.61 -25.22
C ARG A 194 0.11 7.78 -24.70
N LEU A 195 0.64 8.99 -24.78
CA LEU A 195 2.02 9.28 -24.40
C LEU A 195 2.29 8.95 -22.93
N HIS A 196 1.33 9.30 -22.04
CA HIS A 196 1.36 8.94 -20.62
C HIS A 196 1.51 7.43 -20.41
N ALA A 197 0.58 6.66 -20.98
CA ALA A 197 0.55 5.21 -20.84
C ALA A 197 1.82 4.55 -21.40
N MET A 198 2.39 5.05 -22.50
CA MET A 198 3.67 4.55 -22.99
C MET A 198 4.79 4.72 -21.94
N CYS A 199 4.86 5.87 -21.27
CA CYS A 199 5.86 6.11 -20.23
C CYS A 199 5.61 5.22 -18.99
N ASP A 200 4.36 5.07 -18.57
CA ASP A 200 4.00 4.27 -17.40
C ASP A 200 4.33 2.79 -17.58
N HIS A 201 4.13 2.27 -18.80
CA HIS A 201 4.35 0.87 -19.16
C HIS A 201 5.75 0.59 -19.75
N ALA A 202 6.69 1.53 -19.63
CA ALA A 202 7.98 1.41 -20.32
C ALA A 202 8.78 0.17 -19.90
N LEU A 203 8.69 -0.25 -18.63
CA LEU A 203 9.47 -1.38 -18.11
C LEU A 203 8.75 -2.74 -18.19
N ASP A 204 7.48 -2.78 -18.61
CA ASP A 204 6.72 -4.03 -18.75
C ASP A 204 7.48 -5.07 -19.58
N ALA A 205 7.88 -4.68 -20.80
CA ALA A 205 8.57 -5.56 -21.73
C ALA A 205 9.98 -5.96 -21.27
N THR A 206 10.56 -5.25 -20.29
CA THR A 206 11.84 -5.63 -19.66
C THR A 206 11.66 -6.81 -18.70
N VAL A 207 10.46 -6.94 -18.10
CA VAL A 207 10.12 -8.03 -17.19
C VAL A 207 9.52 -9.21 -17.96
N ALA A 208 8.45 -8.97 -18.70
CA ALA A 208 7.77 -9.97 -19.51
C ALA A 208 6.95 -9.31 -20.63
N PRO A 209 6.90 -9.89 -21.85
CA PRO A 209 6.09 -9.35 -22.93
C PRO A 209 4.59 -9.32 -22.56
N HIS A 210 4.02 -8.11 -22.51
CA HIS A 210 2.59 -7.75 -22.56
C HIS A 210 1.60 -8.69 -21.86
N THR A 211 1.88 -9.07 -20.61
CA THR A 211 0.91 -9.79 -19.79
C THR A 211 0.81 -9.15 -18.42
N ALA A 212 -0.26 -8.38 -18.23
CA ALA A 212 -0.69 -7.97 -16.90
C ALA A 212 -0.83 -9.22 -16.04
N GLN A 213 -0.05 -9.31 -14.96
CA GLN A 213 -0.08 -10.47 -14.09
C GLN A 213 -1.16 -10.28 -13.01
N PRO A 214 -1.96 -11.31 -12.72
CA PRO A 214 -2.81 -11.27 -11.54
C PRO A 214 -1.94 -11.16 -10.29
N ARG A 215 -2.38 -10.33 -9.34
CA ARG A 215 -1.79 -10.29 -8.00
C ARG A 215 -2.42 -11.36 -7.11
N PRO A 216 -1.64 -12.01 -6.22
CA PRO A 216 -0.23 -11.73 -5.92
C PRO A 216 0.71 -12.20 -7.04
N VAL A 217 1.64 -11.33 -7.46
CA VAL A 217 2.58 -11.60 -8.56
C VAL A 217 3.52 -12.78 -8.25
N SER A 218 3.73 -13.07 -6.96
CA SER A 218 4.51 -14.23 -6.50
C SER A 218 3.84 -15.57 -6.83
N SER A 219 2.56 -15.57 -7.19
CA SER A 219 1.88 -16.78 -7.70
C SER A 219 2.46 -17.27 -9.03
N ASN A 220 3.05 -16.37 -9.83
CA ASN A 220 3.81 -16.70 -11.03
C ASN A 220 5.31 -16.59 -10.75
N GLN A 221 5.92 -17.71 -10.31
CA GLN A 221 7.32 -17.73 -9.89
C GLN A 221 8.30 -17.27 -10.97
N THR A 222 8.03 -17.56 -12.26
CA THR A 222 8.89 -17.12 -13.37
C THR A 222 8.86 -15.61 -13.53
N TYR A 223 7.65 -15.03 -13.52
CA TYR A 223 7.49 -13.58 -13.60
C TYR A 223 8.11 -12.89 -12.38
N TRP A 224 7.87 -13.43 -11.18
CA TRP A 224 8.44 -12.88 -9.96
C TRP A 224 9.98 -12.93 -9.97
N ALA A 225 10.58 -14.04 -10.41
CA ALA A 225 12.03 -14.12 -10.57
C ALA A 225 12.56 -13.10 -11.59
N ALA A 226 11.83 -12.84 -12.67
CA ALA A 226 12.19 -11.80 -13.63
C ALA A 226 12.14 -10.39 -13.01
N MET A 227 11.07 -10.06 -12.26
CA MET A 227 10.97 -8.80 -11.50
C MET A 227 12.16 -8.62 -10.55
N GLN A 228 12.52 -9.67 -9.80
CA GLN A 228 13.65 -9.65 -8.89
C GLN A 228 14.97 -9.43 -9.62
N GLN A 229 15.18 -10.06 -10.77
CA GLN A 229 16.39 -9.87 -11.55
C GLN A 229 16.48 -8.44 -12.10
N VAL A 230 15.39 -7.92 -12.68
CA VAL A 230 15.35 -6.54 -13.20
C VAL A 230 15.61 -5.53 -12.08
N ALA A 231 15.01 -5.72 -10.90
CA ALA A 231 15.26 -4.85 -9.74
C ALA A 231 16.72 -4.88 -9.28
N LYS A 232 17.38 -6.05 -9.27
CA LYS A 232 18.81 -6.16 -8.95
C LYS A 232 19.68 -5.43 -9.97
N ASP A 233 19.37 -5.61 -11.26
CA ASP A 233 20.10 -4.93 -12.32
C ASP A 233 19.96 -3.40 -12.17
N LEU A 234 18.73 -2.91 -12.00
CA LEU A 234 18.43 -1.49 -11.75
C LEU A 234 19.12 -0.94 -10.50
N ALA A 235 19.21 -1.72 -9.42
CA ALA A 235 19.87 -1.29 -8.19
C ALA A 235 21.38 -1.04 -8.40
N THR A 236 21.97 -1.69 -9.40
CA THR A 236 23.38 -1.55 -9.82
C THR A 236 23.60 -0.62 -11.02
N ASP A 237 22.53 -0.09 -11.63
CA ASP A 237 22.67 0.90 -12.70
C ASP A 237 23.50 2.10 -12.22
N PRO A 238 24.38 2.66 -13.06
CA PRO A 238 25.27 3.73 -12.67
C PRO A 238 24.48 5.03 -12.37
N LEU A 239 24.57 5.49 -11.14
CA LEU A 239 24.01 6.75 -10.64
C LEU A 239 25.12 7.50 -9.91
N THR A 240 25.12 8.84 -10.00
CA THR A 240 26.08 9.64 -9.22
C THR A 240 25.61 9.81 -7.77
N ASP A 241 26.55 10.01 -6.86
CA ASP A 241 26.21 10.29 -5.46
C ASP A 241 25.37 11.57 -5.34
N GLU A 242 25.63 12.58 -6.16
CA GLU A 242 24.87 13.83 -6.21
C GLU A 242 23.41 13.58 -6.60
N GLU A 243 23.16 12.79 -7.66
CA GLU A 243 21.80 12.43 -8.08
C GLU A 243 21.04 11.73 -6.94
N VAL A 244 21.67 10.76 -6.29
CA VAL A 244 21.03 9.91 -5.28
C VAL A 244 20.76 10.67 -3.97
N HIS A 245 21.63 11.59 -3.56
CA HIS A 245 21.51 12.32 -2.29
C HIS A 245 20.71 13.62 -2.41
N ASP A 246 20.34 14.05 -3.63
CA ASP A 246 19.32 15.07 -3.80
C ASP A 246 17.96 14.50 -3.41
N LEU A 247 17.54 14.77 -2.18
CA LEU A 247 16.27 14.34 -1.62
C LEU A 247 15.21 15.46 -1.59
N ASP A 248 15.44 16.57 -2.26
CA ASP A 248 14.47 17.66 -2.36
C ASP A 248 13.46 17.36 -3.48
N GLN A 249 12.19 17.17 -3.10
CA GLN A 249 11.12 16.80 -4.04
C GLN A 249 10.85 17.89 -5.09
N SER A 250 11.18 19.16 -4.81
CA SER A 250 11.04 20.24 -5.78
C SER A 250 12.08 20.13 -6.90
N HIS A 251 13.29 19.65 -6.60
CA HIS A 251 14.30 19.36 -7.61
C HIS A 251 13.89 18.18 -8.48
N TRP A 252 13.30 17.13 -7.90
CA TRP A 252 12.79 15.98 -8.67
C TRP A 252 11.70 16.38 -9.67
N SER A 253 10.82 17.28 -9.24
CA SER A 253 9.77 17.87 -10.07
C SER A 253 10.36 18.64 -11.26
N ALA A 254 11.34 19.52 -11.01
CA ALA A 254 12.04 20.27 -12.05
C ALA A 254 12.83 19.36 -13.01
N GLU A 255 13.47 18.32 -12.48
CA GLU A 255 14.16 17.29 -13.24
C GLU A 255 13.18 16.54 -14.17
N GLY A 256 12.03 16.11 -13.64
CA GLY A 256 10.99 15.47 -14.43
C GLY A 256 10.44 16.36 -15.54
N LEU A 257 10.23 17.66 -15.27
CA LEU A 257 9.87 18.64 -16.30
C LEU A 257 10.93 18.70 -17.41
N HIS A 258 12.20 18.84 -17.04
CA HIS A 258 13.29 18.90 -18.02
C HIS A 258 13.35 17.63 -18.89
N LEU A 259 13.17 16.46 -18.29
CA LEU A 259 13.18 15.18 -19.00
C LEU A 259 11.96 15.00 -19.90
N ALA A 260 10.77 15.42 -19.45
CA ALA A 260 9.55 15.37 -20.25
C ALA A 260 9.70 16.25 -21.50
N VAL A 261 10.17 17.49 -21.31
CA VAL A 261 10.44 18.42 -22.41
C VAL A 261 11.45 17.82 -23.39
N THR A 262 12.57 17.31 -22.89
CA THR A 262 13.69 16.89 -23.74
C THR A 262 13.46 15.57 -24.45
N TYR A 263 13.02 14.53 -23.73
CA TYR A 263 12.95 13.16 -24.24
C TYR A 263 11.56 12.80 -24.76
N VAL A 264 10.51 13.24 -24.06
CA VAL A 264 9.13 12.81 -24.33
C VAL A 264 8.47 13.71 -25.37
N TYR A 265 8.45 15.03 -25.15
CA TYR A 265 7.91 16.00 -26.12
C TYR A 265 8.94 16.46 -27.17
N GLN A 266 10.20 16.03 -27.07
CA GLN A 266 11.31 16.39 -27.97
C GLN A 266 11.44 17.91 -28.22
N ASN A 267 11.38 18.72 -27.17
CA ASN A 267 11.37 20.19 -27.23
C ASN A 267 10.27 20.73 -28.16
N HIS A 268 9.06 20.13 -28.07
CA HIS A 268 7.91 20.42 -28.94
C HIS A 268 8.09 20.04 -30.41
N ALA A 269 9.19 19.36 -30.77
CA ALA A 269 9.43 18.89 -32.14
C ALA A 269 8.62 17.64 -32.51
N LEU A 270 7.93 17.02 -31.55
CA LEU A 270 7.03 15.89 -31.76
C LEU A 270 5.58 16.40 -31.84
N PRO A 271 4.92 16.36 -33.01
CA PRO A 271 3.50 16.67 -33.11
C PRO A 271 2.61 15.56 -32.55
N ASN A 272 1.43 15.93 -32.02
CA ASN A 272 0.40 14.97 -31.63
C ASN A 272 -0.05 14.12 -32.83
N GLY A 273 -0.16 12.80 -32.64
CA GLY A 273 -0.52 11.82 -33.67
C GLY A 273 0.65 11.34 -34.53
N SER A 274 1.89 11.68 -34.16
CA SER A 274 3.09 11.29 -34.93
C SER A 274 3.43 9.81 -34.79
N THR A 275 3.95 9.20 -35.86
CA THR A 275 4.62 7.90 -35.80
C THR A 275 6.05 8.09 -35.33
N VAL A 276 6.41 7.48 -34.20
CA VAL A 276 7.76 7.53 -33.63
C VAL A 276 8.60 6.36 -34.12
N ASN A 277 9.91 6.58 -34.22
CA ASN A 277 10.87 5.55 -34.63
C ASN A 277 11.47 4.83 -33.42
N THR A 278 12.22 3.75 -33.68
CA THR A 278 12.88 2.97 -32.63
C THR A 278 13.88 3.80 -31.83
N THR A 279 14.55 4.79 -32.43
CA THR A 279 15.48 5.67 -31.69
C THR A 279 14.76 6.47 -30.62
N TYR A 280 13.62 7.10 -30.94
CA TYR A 280 12.77 7.77 -29.96
C TYR A 280 12.37 6.80 -28.85
N TRP A 281 11.81 5.65 -29.23
CA TRP A 281 11.32 4.64 -28.28
C TRP A 281 12.40 4.20 -27.30
N THR A 282 13.58 3.83 -27.82
CA THR A 282 14.74 3.40 -27.02
C THR A 282 15.27 4.52 -26.13
N ASN A 283 15.31 5.77 -26.61
CA ASN A 283 15.78 6.89 -25.80
C ASN A 283 14.84 7.17 -24.62
N VAL A 284 13.52 7.16 -24.85
CA VAL A 284 12.54 7.32 -23.77
C VAL A 284 12.61 6.16 -22.79
N HIS A 285 12.70 4.92 -23.27
CA HIS A 285 12.85 3.73 -22.44
C HIS A 285 14.11 3.78 -21.55
N THR A 286 15.26 4.12 -22.13
CA THR A 286 16.54 4.24 -21.40
C THR A 286 16.46 5.31 -20.32
N MET A 287 15.84 6.46 -20.62
CA MET A 287 15.62 7.52 -19.65
C MET A 287 14.72 7.04 -18.50
N LEU A 288 13.57 6.41 -18.80
CA LEU A 288 12.64 5.91 -17.79
C LEU A 288 13.24 4.80 -16.92
N ARG A 289 14.07 3.92 -17.50
CA ARG A 289 14.85 2.93 -16.74
C ARG A 289 15.71 3.62 -15.67
N LYS A 290 16.48 4.65 -16.06
CA LYS A 290 17.28 5.44 -15.11
C LYS A 290 16.41 6.10 -14.04
N ARG A 291 15.19 6.55 -14.38
CA ARG A 291 14.24 7.12 -13.40
C ARG A 291 13.78 6.14 -12.34
N VAL A 292 13.47 4.91 -12.72
CA VAL A 292 13.10 3.84 -11.77
C VAL A 292 14.28 3.53 -10.84
N ALA A 293 15.49 3.37 -11.39
CA ALA A 293 16.69 3.14 -10.59
C ALA A 293 16.96 4.29 -9.60
N LEU A 294 16.90 5.54 -10.06
CA LEU A 294 17.14 6.71 -9.23
C LEU A 294 16.05 6.91 -8.17
N GLY A 295 14.78 6.72 -8.52
CA GLY A 295 13.66 6.78 -7.58
C GLY A 295 13.82 5.75 -6.46
N GLY A 296 14.19 4.52 -6.80
CA GLY A 296 14.45 3.48 -5.80
C GLY A 296 15.67 3.79 -4.92
N ALA A 297 16.73 4.35 -5.50
CA ALA A 297 17.92 4.77 -4.75
C ALA A 297 17.60 5.89 -3.74
N ARG A 298 16.85 6.92 -4.15
CA ARG A 298 16.39 8.01 -3.28
C ARG A 298 15.41 7.50 -2.21
N LEU A 299 14.49 6.60 -2.58
CA LEU A 299 13.56 5.97 -1.65
C LEU A 299 14.30 5.18 -0.56
N ALA A 300 15.37 4.45 -0.90
CA ALA A 300 16.17 3.72 0.10
C ALA A 300 16.74 4.66 1.18
N LEU A 301 17.28 5.81 0.79
CA LEU A 301 17.81 6.81 1.73
C LEU A 301 16.72 7.45 2.59
N ILE A 302 15.55 7.71 2.00
CA ILE A 302 14.38 8.25 2.71
C ILE A 302 13.88 7.25 3.75
N LEU A 303 13.75 5.97 3.38
CA LEU A 303 13.33 4.91 4.29
C LEU A 303 14.31 4.72 5.45
N ALA A 304 15.62 4.74 5.16
CA ALA A 304 16.65 4.69 6.19
C ALA A 304 16.54 5.88 7.16
N SER A 305 16.41 7.09 6.64
CA SER A 305 16.27 8.31 7.43
C SER A 305 14.99 8.30 8.27
N ALA A 306 13.88 7.80 7.73
CA ALA A 306 12.60 7.68 8.42
C ALA A 306 12.68 6.66 9.57
N VAL A 307 13.33 5.51 9.36
CA VAL A 307 13.57 4.52 10.41
C VAL A 307 14.43 5.10 11.54
N ASP A 308 15.49 5.82 11.20
CA ASP A 308 16.36 6.44 12.21
C ASP A 308 15.64 7.55 12.99
N ALA A 309 14.80 8.34 12.32
CA ALA A 309 13.95 9.33 12.98
C ALA A 309 12.91 8.69 13.92
N ALA A 310 12.27 7.61 13.48
CA ALA A 310 11.31 6.88 14.30
C ALA A 310 11.99 6.27 15.54
N LYS A 311 13.21 5.74 15.42
CA LYS A 311 13.99 5.23 16.56
C LYS A 311 14.34 6.34 17.56
N ARG A 312 14.68 7.54 17.10
CA ARG A 312 15.02 8.68 17.97
C ARG A 312 13.80 9.25 18.70
N THR A 313 12.64 9.23 18.06
CA THR A 313 11.39 9.76 18.62
C THR A 313 10.59 8.73 19.40
N ALA A 314 10.99 7.45 19.33
CA ALA A 314 10.33 6.38 20.05
C ALA A 314 10.27 6.77 21.53
N PRO A 315 9.09 6.71 22.17
CA PRO A 315 8.98 7.02 23.58
C PRO A 315 10.00 6.15 24.31
N HIS A 316 10.89 6.80 25.07
CA HIS A 316 11.87 6.09 25.88
C HIS A 316 11.10 5.05 26.69
N PRO A 317 11.54 3.78 26.76
CA PRO A 317 10.94 2.86 27.71
C PRO A 317 10.96 3.59 29.04
N ALA A 318 9.79 3.75 29.66
CA ALA A 318 9.68 4.40 30.95
C ALA A 318 10.80 3.82 31.82
N PRO A 319 11.62 4.65 32.51
CA PRO A 319 12.67 4.13 33.36
C PRO A 319 12.06 3.00 34.17
N ALA A 320 12.67 1.83 34.10
CA ALA A 320 12.23 0.70 34.91
C ALA A 320 11.97 1.26 36.31
N PRO A 321 10.76 1.06 36.87
CA PRO A 321 10.39 1.72 38.11
C PRO A 321 11.54 1.51 39.08
N SER A 322 12.15 2.63 39.52
CA SER A 322 13.35 2.62 40.36
C SER A 322 13.16 1.50 41.36
N ASP A 323 14.04 0.53 41.27
CA ASP A 323 13.97 -0.74 41.93
C ASP A 323 13.86 -0.50 43.43
N GLY A 324 12.62 -0.41 43.88
CA GLY A 324 12.20 -0.71 45.24
C GLY A 324 12.38 -2.20 45.51
N SER A 325 13.52 -2.77 45.09
CA SER A 325 13.98 -4.11 45.42
C SER A 325 14.01 -4.27 46.94
N GLY A 326 14.30 -3.20 47.69
CA GLY A 326 14.13 -3.14 49.14
C GLY A 326 12.67 -3.25 49.60
N SER A 327 11.72 -2.60 48.92
CA SER A 327 10.30 -2.59 49.32
C SER A 327 9.55 -3.86 48.89
N LYS A 328 9.87 -4.46 47.74
CA LYS A 328 9.27 -5.71 47.26
C LYS A 328 9.81 -6.91 48.04
N ALA A 329 11.10 -6.94 48.36
CA ALA A 329 11.66 -7.98 49.24
C ALA A 329 11.07 -7.88 50.66
N ALA A 330 10.90 -6.68 51.20
CA ALA A 330 10.25 -6.47 52.49
C ALA A 330 8.76 -6.87 52.48
N ALA A 331 8.02 -6.57 51.40
CA ALA A 331 6.62 -6.96 51.26
C ALA A 331 6.43 -8.48 51.08
N ILE A 332 7.33 -9.14 50.34
CA ILE A 332 7.33 -10.61 50.19
C ILE A 332 7.72 -11.27 51.52
N ALA A 333 8.75 -10.77 52.21
CA ALA A 333 9.15 -11.27 53.53
C ALA A 333 8.03 -11.09 54.57
N LEU A 334 7.34 -9.95 54.58
CA LEU A 334 6.20 -9.70 55.45
C LEU A 334 5.01 -10.62 55.13
N SER A 335 4.75 -10.87 53.85
CA SER A 335 3.68 -11.78 53.40
C SER A 335 3.97 -13.24 53.77
N LEU A 336 5.24 -13.67 53.67
CA LEU A 336 5.69 -15.00 54.11
C LEU A 336 5.64 -15.14 55.65
N LEU A 337 6.02 -14.10 56.39
CA LEU A 337 5.88 -14.06 57.86
C LEU A 337 4.41 -14.15 58.30
N ILE A 338 3.52 -13.37 57.67
CA ILE A 338 2.07 -13.44 57.94
C ILE A 338 1.54 -14.83 57.58
N GLY A 339 1.95 -15.40 56.45
CA GLY A 339 1.57 -16.76 56.05
C GLY A 339 1.98 -17.82 57.08
N LEU A 340 3.22 -17.76 57.58
CA LEU A 340 3.73 -18.67 58.61
C LEU A 340 2.99 -18.51 59.95
N VAL A 341 2.66 -17.28 60.34
CA VAL A 341 1.86 -17.01 61.56
C VAL A 341 0.44 -17.56 61.41
N VAL A 342 -0.20 -17.38 60.26
CA VAL A 342 -1.55 -17.91 59.99
C VAL A 342 -1.53 -19.44 59.99
N ILE A 343 -0.54 -20.08 59.35
CA ILE A 343 -0.39 -21.54 59.39
C ILE A 343 -0.17 -22.01 60.83
N GLY A 344 0.68 -21.34 61.61
CA GLY A 344 0.89 -21.65 63.03
C GLY A 344 -0.39 -21.56 63.86
N LEU A 345 -1.20 -20.51 63.65
CA LEU A 345 -2.49 -20.34 64.34
C LEU A 345 -3.52 -21.40 63.92
N VAL A 346 -3.56 -21.78 62.65
CA VAL A 346 -4.45 -22.84 62.15
C VAL A 346 -4.04 -24.19 62.73
N VAL A 347 -2.74 -24.51 62.75
CA VAL A 347 -2.23 -25.75 63.36
C VAL A 347 -2.53 -25.78 64.86
N ALA A 348 -2.32 -24.68 65.58
CA ALA A 348 -2.65 -24.60 67.00
C ALA A 348 -4.16 -24.78 67.26
N ALA A 349 -5.02 -24.21 66.41
CA ALA A 349 -6.47 -24.37 66.50
C ALA A 349 -6.91 -25.81 66.22
N VAL A 350 -6.30 -26.48 65.23
CA VAL A 350 -6.56 -27.90 64.90
C VAL A 350 -6.11 -28.82 66.03
N VAL A 351 -4.92 -28.58 66.62
CA VAL A 351 -4.43 -29.34 67.78
C VAL A 351 -5.35 -29.15 68.99
N LYS A 352 -5.80 -27.93 69.27
CA LYS A 352 -6.75 -27.63 70.35
C LYS A 352 -8.12 -28.29 70.14
N ARG A 353 -8.61 -28.34 68.89
CA ARG A 353 -9.84 -29.08 68.52
C ARG A 353 -9.65 -30.60 68.66
N GLY A 354 -8.49 -31.13 68.29
CA GLY A 354 -8.15 -32.55 68.44
C GLY A 354 -8.08 -33.00 69.90
N GLN A 355 -7.49 -32.18 70.78
CA GLN A 355 -7.45 -32.43 72.22
C GLN A 355 -8.84 -32.33 72.87
N SER A 356 -9.70 -31.41 72.41
CA SER A 356 -11.08 -31.29 72.88
C SER A 356 -11.96 -32.47 72.43
N ARG A 357 -11.75 -32.99 71.21
CA ARG A 357 -12.43 -34.22 70.74
C ARG A 357 -11.99 -35.47 71.49
N ARG A 358 -10.70 -35.61 71.85
CA ARG A 358 -10.23 -36.75 72.68
C ARG A 358 -10.88 -36.76 74.07
N ARG A 359 -11.04 -35.59 74.71
CA ARG A 359 -11.78 -35.50 75.98
C ARG A 359 -13.27 -35.84 75.85
N HIS A 360 -13.88 -35.60 74.69
CA HIS A 360 -15.30 -35.91 74.49
C HIS A 360 -15.55 -37.40 74.22
N VAL A 361 -14.58 -38.13 73.65
CA VAL A 361 -14.70 -39.57 73.40
C VAL A 361 -14.57 -40.37 74.71
N GLU A 362 -13.76 -39.93 75.67
CA GLU A 362 -13.67 -40.57 77.01
C GLU A 362 -14.93 -40.35 77.89
N LEU A 363 -15.83 -39.42 77.54
CA LEU A 363 -17.02 -39.08 78.33
C LEU A 363 -18.32 -39.71 77.81
N VAL A 364 -18.30 -40.43 76.69
CA VAL A 364 -19.51 -40.98 76.02
C VAL A 364 -19.63 -42.51 76.16
N ASP A 365 -18.64 -43.20 76.73
CA ASP A 365 -18.68 -44.66 76.95
C ASP A 365 -19.48 -45.10 78.20
N ASP A 366 -20.04 -44.18 78.98
CA ASP A 366 -20.84 -44.48 80.18
C ASP A 366 -22.31 -44.04 80.02
N MET A 367 -23.14 -44.69 79.20
CA MET A 367 -24.61 -44.77 79.40
C MET A 367 -25.25 -45.95 78.65
N PRO A 368 -26.25 -46.65 79.24
CA PRO A 368 -26.73 -47.94 78.74
C PRO A 368 -27.79 -47.84 77.62
N PHE A 369 -27.78 -48.90 76.83
CA PHE A 369 -28.59 -49.27 75.67
C PHE A 369 -30.12 -49.27 75.94
N GLU A 370 -30.90 -48.58 75.12
CA GLU A 370 -32.27 -48.99 74.80
C GLU A 370 -32.48 -48.99 73.28
N ALA A 371 -32.83 -50.16 72.77
CA ALA A 371 -33.08 -50.43 71.37
C ALA A 371 -34.55 -50.16 71.04
N ASN A 372 -34.82 -49.50 69.91
CA ASN A 372 -36.06 -49.73 69.20
C ASN A 372 -35.85 -49.67 67.68
N ALA A 373 -36.25 -50.76 67.04
CA ALA A 373 -36.14 -51.02 65.61
C ALA A 373 -37.49 -50.78 64.92
N THR A 374 -37.48 -50.94 63.60
CA THR A 374 -38.60 -50.91 62.61
C THR A 374 -38.85 -49.53 62.00
N GLY A 375 -39.05 -49.38 60.69
CA GLY A 375 -39.19 -50.34 59.60
C GLY A 375 -39.44 -49.59 58.28
N VAL A 376 -39.05 -50.22 57.19
CA VAL A 376 -39.04 -49.76 55.79
C VAL A 376 -40.43 -49.85 55.13
N ALA A 377 -40.76 -48.90 54.22
CA ALA A 377 -41.51 -49.07 52.95
C ALA A 377 -41.97 -47.67 52.42
N ALA A 378 -42.08 -47.33 51.13
CA ALA A 378 -41.78 -47.93 49.82
C ALA A 378 -42.16 -46.91 48.70
N LYS A 379 -41.78 -47.25 47.45
CA LYS A 379 -42.12 -46.71 46.10
C LYS A 379 -40.94 -45.99 45.42
N ALA A 380 -40.45 -46.40 44.26
CA ALA A 380 -40.75 -47.52 43.36
C ALA A 380 -39.47 -47.88 42.58
#